data_AF-A0A3R9KSY9-F1
#
_entry.id   AF-A0A3R9KSY9-F1
#
_cell.length_a   1.000
_cell.length_b   1.000
_cell.length_c   1.000
_cell.angle_alpha   90.00
_cell.angle_beta   90.00
_cell.angle_gamma   90.00
#
_symmetry.space_group_name_H-M   'P 1'
#
loop_
_entity.id
_entity.type
_entity.pdbx_description
1 polymer ?
#
loop_
_entity_poly.entity_id
_entity_poly.type
_entity_poly.pdbx_seq_one_letter_code
_entity_poly.pdbx_strand_id
1 'polypeptide(L)'
;MFNSKNMSYIYYHEYFDGLKEQKGASGLVYELGGSKSSEEQFRERNMALQDFKFDLSLSPLEHLKNVSKGVASFQTFSLETIYPGLMIGTGNPHDLKSKGSIYSGFSFDYVTGLPYIPGSSVKGILKSVFPRKEDTKDDINQQKMEYIKSLLKPGLSDKEVYGLKDDIFEDNDVFLDAYPCPTSKKNTKQQCLALEFITPHSDIIKNPIPINCLKVKPGISFEFGFYLKDCQLSDGVQITVKEKIELFKTILTDVGIGAKTNVGFGQLE
;
A
#
# COMPACT_ATOMS: atom_id res chain seq x y z
N MET A 1 27.21 -4.72 -5.10
CA MET A 1 25.92 -4.96 -5.77
C MET A 1 25.24 -6.09 -5.03
N PHE A 2 23.91 -6.05 -4.89
CA PHE A 2 23.15 -7.04 -4.10
C PHE A 2 23.23 -8.45 -4.71
N ASN A 3 23.32 -9.47 -3.87
CA ASN A 3 23.47 -10.87 -4.29
C ASN A 3 22.11 -11.57 -4.40
N SER A 4 21.18 -11.24 -3.51
CA SER A 4 19.85 -11.80 -3.50
C SER A 4 19.00 -11.32 -4.68
N LYS A 5 17.98 -12.10 -5.01
CA LYS A 5 16.91 -11.76 -5.97
C LYS A 5 15.58 -11.43 -5.29
N ASN A 6 15.53 -11.45 -3.96
CA ASN A 6 14.34 -11.13 -3.18
C ASN A 6 14.51 -9.74 -2.57
N MET A 7 13.68 -8.79 -2.98
CA MET A 7 13.80 -7.39 -2.53
C MET A 7 13.57 -7.22 -1.02
N SER A 8 12.74 -8.04 -0.39
CA SER A 8 12.57 -8.00 1.07
C SER A 8 13.91 -8.27 1.77
N TYR A 9 14.61 -9.32 1.34
CA TYR A 9 15.93 -9.64 1.88
C TYR A 9 16.98 -8.58 1.53
N ILE A 10 16.98 -8.08 0.28
CA ILE A 10 17.89 -7.01 -0.13
C ILE A 10 17.69 -5.77 0.75
N TYR A 11 16.44 -5.32 0.93
CA TYR A 11 16.13 -4.06 1.59
C TYR A 11 16.37 -4.10 3.10
N TYR A 12 16.04 -5.22 3.75
CA TYR A 12 16.14 -5.37 5.21
C TYR A 12 17.43 -6.02 5.70
N HIS A 13 18.20 -6.67 4.83
CA HIS A 13 19.47 -7.29 5.21
C HIS A 13 20.64 -6.76 4.37
N GLU A 14 20.67 -7.04 3.06
CA GLU A 14 21.86 -6.71 2.25
C GLU A 14 22.13 -5.20 2.15
N TYR A 15 21.09 -4.38 2.27
CA TYR A 15 21.19 -2.92 2.32
C TYR A 15 22.11 -2.43 3.44
N PHE A 16 22.24 -3.21 4.52
CA PHE A 16 23.07 -2.91 5.67
C PHE A 16 24.44 -3.61 5.64
N ASP A 17 24.69 -4.51 4.69
CA ASP A 17 25.92 -5.30 4.64
C ASP A 17 27.17 -4.43 4.53
N GLY A 18 28.15 -4.70 5.39
CA GLY A 18 29.43 -3.99 5.41
C GLY A 18 29.40 -2.62 6.07
N LEU A 19 28.26 -2.18 6.60
CA LEU A 19 28.18 -0.98 7.43
C LEU A 19 28.94 -1.21 8.74
N LYS A 20 29.77 -0.24 9.10
CA LYS A 20 30.46 -0.19 10.39
C LYS A 20 29.88 0.93 11.22
N GLU A 21 29.63 0.62 12.48
CA GLU A 21 29.23 1.61 13.48
C GLU A 21 30.41 2.55 13.77
N GLN A 22 30.16 3.84 13.71
CA GLN A 22 31.09 4.88 14.12
C GLN A 22 30.41 5.86 15.08
N LYS A 23 31.16 6.36 16.06
CA LYS A 23 30.67 7.42 16.95
C LYS A 23 30.84 8.78 16.26
N GLY A 24 29.73 9.37 15.84
CA GLY A 24 29.65 10.74 15.34
C GLY A 24 29.35 11.76 16.46
N ALA A 25 29.43 13.04 16.13
CA ALA A 25 29.18 14.14 17.07
C ALA A 25 27.74 14.20 17.60
N SER A 26 26.78 13.64 16.87
CA SER A 26 25.34 13.65 17.20
C SER A 26 24.77 12.25 17.56
N GLY A 27 25.62 11.23 17.67
CA GLY A 27 25.21 9.85 17.95
C GLY A 27 25.94 8.81 17.10
N LEU A 28 25.41 7.59 17.04
CA LEU A 28 25.94 6.53 16.18
C LEU A 28 25.62 6.82 14.71
N VAL A 29 26.64 6.71 13.86
CA VAL A 29 26.53 6.84 12.40
C VAL A 29 27.03 5.54 11.78
N TYR A 30 26.40 5.11 10.69
CA TYR A 30 26.76 3.89 9.99
C TYR A 30 27.33 4.23 8.61
N GLU A 31 28.54 3.77 8.33
CA GLU A 31 29.24 4.03 7.08
C GLU A 31 29.86 2.75 6.52
N LEU A 32 29.88 2.62 5.19
CA LEU A 32 30.71 1.64 4.51
C LEU A 32 32.15 2.16 4.58
N GLY A 33 33.08 1.39 5.14
CA GLY A 33 34.48 1.84 5.22
C GLY A 33 35.01 2.31 3.85
N GLY A 34 35.70 3.44 3.81
CA GLY A 34 36.23 4.03 2.57
C GLY A 34 36.43 5.54 2.66
N SER A 35 36.98 6.16 1.61
CA SER A 35 37.25 7.61 1.52
C SER A 35 36.11 8.43 0.92
N LYS A 36 35.05 7.78 0.41
CA LYS A 36 33.86 8.45 -0.14
C LYS A 36 32.93 8.93 0.96
N SER A 37 32.19 10.01 0.72
CA SER A 37 31.15 10.48 1.65
C SER A 37 30.03 9.44 1.82
N SER A 38 29.36 9.43 2.97
CA SER A 38 28.22 8.54 3.24
C SER A 38 27.12 8.63 2.18
N GLU A 39 26.84 9.82 1.65
CA GLU A 39 25.86 10.00 0.56
C GLU A 39 26.26 9.27 -0.72
N GLU A 40 27.54 9.33 -1.11
CA GLU A 40 28.02 8.60 -2.28
C GLU A 40 27.97 7.09 -2.08
N GLN A 41 28.19 6.62 -0.85
CA GLN A 41 28.11 5.21 -0.47
C GLN A 41 26.68 4.68 -0.61
N PHE A 42 25.67 5.43 -0.15
CA PHE A 42 24.27 5.03 -0.26
C PHE A 42 23.70 5.26 -1.67
N ARG A 43 24.26 6.17 -2.47
CA ARG A 43 23.79 6.44 -3.84
C ARG A 43 23.75 5.18 -4.70
N GLU A 44 24.83 4.39 -4.69
CA GLU A 44 24.91 3.16 -5.49
C GLU A 44 23.88 2.12 -5.04
N ARG A 45 23.67 1.99 -3.72
CA ARG A 45 22.64 1.08 -3.15
C ARG A 45 21.24 1.54 -3.53
N ASN A 46 20.94 2.82 -3.40
CA ASN A 46 19.62 3.37 -3.70
C ASN A 46 19.31 3.31 -5.21
N MET A 47 20.30 3.48 -6.08
CA MET A 47 20.15 3.24 -7.53
C MET A 47 19.81 1.77 -7.80
N ALA A 48 20.52 0.83 -7.17
CA ALA A 48 20.25 -0.60 -7.35
C ALA A 48 18.82 -1.00 -6.91
N LEU A 49 18.26 -0.38 -5.87
CA LEU A 49 16.87 -0.60 -5.45
C LEU A 49 15.85 -0.08 -6.49
N GLN A 50 16.09 1.10 -7.07
CA GLN A 50 15.22 1.69 -8.09
C GLN A 50 15.28 0.94 -9.42
N ASP A 51 16.47 0.44 -9.77
CA ASP A 51 16.71 -0.27 -11.01
C ASP A 51 16.25 -1.73 -10.97
N PHE A 52 15.93 -2.23 -9.78
CA PHE A 52 15.49 -3.60 -9.57
C PHE A 52 14.22 -3.92 -10.38
N LYS A 53 14.27 -5.03 -11.11
CA LYS A 53 13.16 -5.53 -11.92
C LYS A 53 12.46 -6.66 -11.19
N PHE A 54 11.27 -6.38 -10.69
CA PHE A 54 10.39 -7.36 -10.07
C PHE A 54 9.80 -8.27 -11.13
N ASP A 55 9.64 -9.55 -10.82
CA ASP A 55 8.86 -10.48 -11.64
C ASP A 55 7.44 -10.56 -11.10
N LEU A 56 6.53 -9.82 -11.74
CA LEU A 56 5.13 -9.69 -11.29
C LEU A 56 4.35 -11.00 -11.42
N SER A 57 4.87 -11.98 -12.17
CA SER A 57 4.25 -13.32 -12.27
C SER A 57 4.32 -14.11 -10.96
N LEU A 58 5.17 -13.70 -10.02
CA LEU A 58 5.28 -14.31 -8.69
C LEU A 58 4.15 -13.92 -7.74
N SER A 59 3.24 -13.03 -8.15
CA SER A 59 2.11 -12.60 -7.32
C SER A 59 1.29 -13.82 -6.83
N PRO A 60 1.05 -13.95 -5.51
CA PRO A 60 0.18 -15.00 -4.99
C PRO A 60 -1.23 -14.96 -5.58
N LEU A 61 -1.72 -13.78 -5.98
CA LEU A 61 -3.03 -13.62 -6.62
C LEU A 61 -3.08 -14.26 -8.01
N GLU A 62 -1.97 -14.33 -8.75
CA GLU A 62 -1.93 -15.06 -10.03
C GLU A 62 -2.14 -16.57 -9.82
N HIS A 63 -1.56 -17.13 -8.76
CA HIS A 63 -1.79 -18.52 -8.41
C HIS A 63 -3.24 -18.75 -7.98
N LEU A 64 -3.76 -17.90 -7.08
CA LEU A 64 -5.15 -17.99 -6.61
C LEU A 64 -6.17 -17.83 -7.74
N LYS A 65 -5.96 -16.92 -8.69
CA LYS A 65 -6.81 -16.80 -9.89
C LYS A 65 -6.89 -18.10 -10.69
N ASN A 66 -5.80 -18.86 -10.74
CA ASN A 66 -5.76 -20.12 -11.47
C ASN A 66 -6.44 -21.27 -10.72
N VAL A 67 -6.26 -21.35 -9.40
CA VAL A 67 -6.86 -22.39 -8.55
C VAL A 67 -8.34 -22.13 -8.30
N SER A 68 -8.73 -20.87 -8.12
CA SER A 68 -10.11 -20.43 -7.87
C SER A 68 -10.91 -20.22 -9.16
N LYS A 69 -10.48 -20.79 -10.29
CA LYS A 69 -11.25 -20.73 -11.55
C LYS A 69 -12.64 -21.35 -11.33
N GLY A 70 -13.67 -20.53 -11.52
CA GLY A 70 -15.08 -20.95 -11.34
C GLY A 70 -15.59 -20.81 -9.91
N VAL A 71 -14.78 -20.33 -8.95
CA VAL A 71 -15.23 -20.02 -7.59
C VAL A 71 -15.83 -18.61 -7.60
N ALA A 72 -17.16 -18.52 -7.59
CA ALA A 72 -17.89 -17.26 -7.70
C ALA A 72 -17.57 -16.24 -6.58
N SER A 73 -17.17 -16.72 -5.39
CA SER A 73 -16.80 -15.84 -4.28
C SER A 73 -15.43 -15.18 -4.44
N PHE A 74 -14.52 -15.75 -5.24
CA PHE A 74 -13.21 -15.16 -5.46
C PHE A 74 -13.30 -14.06 -6.52
N GLN A 75 -12.97 -12.84 -6.12
CA GLN A 75 -13.07 -11.67 -6.98
C GLN A 75 -11.75 -10.88 -6.96
N THR A 76 -11.40 -10.31 -8.10
CA THR A 76 -10.28 -9.38 -8.21
C THR A 76 -10.66 -8.19 -9.08
N PHE A 77 -10.03 -7.06 -8.81
CA PHE A 77 -9.95 -5.93 -9.73
C PHE A 77 -8.57 -5.30 -9.64
N SER A 78 -8.20 -4.50 -10.64
CA SER A 78 -6.92 -3.79 -10.64
C SER A 78 -7.14 -2.29 -10.71
N LEU A 79 -6.27 -1.54 -10.03
CA LEU A 79 -6.18 -0.09 -10.10
C LEU A 79 -4.72 0.33 -10.26
N GLU A 80 -4.46 1.39 -11.01
CA GLU A 80 -3.14 1.94 -11.28
C GLU A 80 -2.81 3.11 -10.35
N THR A 81 -1.59 3.09 -9.78
CA THR A 81 -1.11 4.21 -8.96
C THR A 81 -0.87 5.46 -9.81
N ILE A 82 -1.43 6.60 -9.43
CA ILE A 82 -1.17 7.88 -10.12
C ILE A 82 -0.12 8.73 -9.38
N TYR A 83 0.29 9.87 -9.96
CA TYR A 83 1.26 10.77 -9.35
C TYR A 83 0.80 11.24 -7.94
N PRO A 84 1.69 11.28 -6.93
CA PRO A 84 3.14 11.05 -6.94
C PRO A 84 3.58 9.59 -6.76
N GLY A 85 2.67 8.63 -6.72
CA GLY A 85 2.92 7.22 -6.48
C GLY A 85 2.38 6.78 -5.12
N LEU A 86 2.80 5.61 -4.66
CA LEU A 86 2.23 4.97 -3.47
C LEU A 86 3.31 4.72 -2.41
N MET A 87 3.06 5.16 -1.17
CA MET A 87 3.90 4.88 0.00
C MET A 87 3.24 3.79 0.85
N ILE A 88 3.95 2.68 1.05
CA ILE A 88 3.49 1.54 1.87
C ILE A 88 4.55 1.12 2.86
N GLY A 89 4.12 0.70 4.05
CA GLY A 89 5.03 0.18 5.07
C GLY A 89 5.99 1.19 5.66
N THR A 90 5.72 2.50 5.56
CA THR A 90 6.60 3.56 6.08
C THR A 90 6.80 3.50 7.60
N GLY A 91 5.93 2.81 8.31
CA GLY A 91 6.05 2.54 9.75
C GLY A 91 6.87 1.30 10.10
N ASN A 92 7.31 0.52 9.11
CA ASN A 92 8.19 -0.62 9.35
C ASN A 92 9.59 -0.12 9.75
N PRO A 93 10.31 -0.88 10.60
CA PRO A 93 11.64 -0.47 11.06
C PRO A 93 12.65 -0.49 9.92
N HIS A 94 13.28 0.65 9.66
CA HIS A 94 14.42 0.80 8.74
C HIS A 94 15.29 1.97 9.19
N ASP A 95 15.57 2.02 10.50
CA ASP A 95 16.10 3.20 11.18
C ASP A 95 17.60 3.40 10.96
N LEU A 96 18.00 3.66 9.71
CA LEU A 96 19.37 4.05 9.38
C LEU A 96 19.50 5.56 9.38
N LYS A 97 20.16 6.09 10.42
CA LYS A 97 20.41 7.53 10.60
C LYS A 97 21.73 7.97 9.97
N SER A 98 21.91 7.65 8.69
CA SER A 98 23.09 8.06 7.91
C SER A 98 22.71 8.99 6.77
N LYS A 99 23.57 9.94 6.42
CA LYS A 99 23.26 10.88 5.33
C LYS A 99 23.16 10.13 4.00
N GLY A 100 22.05 10.30 3.29
CA GLY A 100 21.79 9.64 2.00
C GLY A 100 21.20 8.22 2.10
N SER A 101 21.13 7.61 3.28
CA SER A 101 20.41 6.34 3.45
C SER A 101 18.91 6.53 3.35
N ILE A 102 18.22 5.48 2.96
CA ILE A 102 16.76 5.41 3.11
C ILE A 102 16.45 5.22 4.59
N TYR A 103 15.50 6.00 5.10
CA TYR A 103 15.17 6.06 6.53
C TYR A 103 13.85 5.35 6.88
N SER A 104 12.92 5.28 5.93
CA SER A 104 11.60 4.68 6.18
C SER A 104 11.58 3.21 5.76
N GLY A 105 10.84 2.41 6.51
CA GLY A 105 10.53 1.05 6.09
C GLY A 105 9.65 0.99 4.85
N PHE A 106 9.51 -0.21 4.31
CA PHE A 106 8.72 -0.47 3.13
C PHE A 106 8.07 -1.86 3.17
N SER A 107 6.84 -2.02 2.70
CA SER A 107 6.18 -3.32 2.71
C SER A 107 6.59 -4.17 1.50
N PHE A 108 7.42 -5.18 1.75
CA PHE A 108 7.75 -6.24 0.79
C PHE A 108 7.26 -7.58 1.30
N ASP A 109 6.64 -8.37 0.42
CA ASP A 109 6.26 -9.74 0.75
C ASP A 109 7.53 -10.55 0.98
N TYR A 110 7.53 -11.32 2.07
CA TYR A 110 8.72 -12.01 2.54
C TYR A 110 9.18 -13.09 1.53
N VAL A 111 8.24 -13.76 0.87
CA VAL A 111 8.53 -14.91 0.00
C VAL A 111 8.90 -14.47 -1.41
N THR A 112 8.06 -13.64 -2.03
CA THR A 112 8.20 -13.20 -3.42
C THR A 112 9.13 -11.99 -3.57
N GLY A 113 9.30 -11.20 -2.50
CA GLY A 113 9.98 -9.92 -2.53
C GLY A 113 9.19 -8.82 -3.26
N LEU A 114 7.95 -9.06 -3.68
CA LEU A 114 7.13 -8.04 -4.33
C LEU A 114 6.74 -6.95 -3.32
N PRO A 115 6.65 -5.68 -3.73
CA PRO A 115 5.98 -4.69 -2.91
C PRO A 115 4.50 -5.11 -2.77
N TYR A 116 3.89 -4.97 -1.60
CA TYR A 116 2.51 -5.41 -1.40
C TYR A 116 1.75 -4.51 -0.41
N ILE A 117 0.45 -4.43 -0.60
CA ILE A 117 -0.46 -3.75 0.32
C ILE A 117 -1.12 -4.83 1.19
N PRO A 118 -0.96 -4.78 2.53
CA PRO A 118 -1.62 -5.74 3.39
C PRO A 118 -3.15 -5.69 3.25
N GLY A 119 -3.81 -6.85 3.22
CA GLY A 119 -5.27 -6.96 3.17
C GLY A 119 -5.93 -6.29 4.37
N SER A 120 -5.25 -6.23 5.52
CA SER A 120 -5.68 -5.46 6.69
C SER A 120 -5.68 -3.95 6.44
N SER A 121 -4.74 -3.43 5.63
CA SER A 121 -4.72 -2.02 5.21
C SER A 121 -5.85 -1.72 4.22
N VAL A 122 -6.12 -2.63 3.27
CA VAL A 122 -7.27 -2.53 2.36
C VAL A 122 -8.58 -2.55 3.15
N LYS A 123 -8.75 -3.51 4.06
CA LYS A 123 -9.90 -3.59 4.97
C LYS A 123 -10.04 -2.32 5.81
N GLY A 124 -8.94 -1.81 6.34
CA GLY A 124 -8.91 -0.63 7.19
C GLY A 124 -9.38 0.63 6.46
N ILE A 125 -8.91 0.87 5.24
CA ILE A 125 -9.31 2.06 4.48
C ILE A 125 -10.77 1.98 4.04
N LEU A 126 -11.21 0.82 3.56
CA LEU A 126 -12.60 0.57 3.20
C LEU A 126 -13.52 0.73 4.43
N LYS A 127 -13.14 0.19 5.59
CA LYS A 127 -13.92 0.35 6.83
C LYS A 127 -13.95 1.79 7.33
N SER A 128 -12.91 2.58 7.04
CA SER A 128 -12.78 3.96 7.53
C SER A 128 -13.83 4.92 6.96
N VAL A 129 -14.33 4.65 5.76
CA VAL A 129 -15.35 5.48 5.10
C VAL A 129 -16.78 5.12 5.51
N PHE A 130 -16.98 3.98 6.18
CA PHE A 130 -18.32 3.61 6.69
C PHE A 130 -18.66 4.37 7.98
N PRO A 131 -19.95 4.70 8.19
CA PRO A 131 -20.40 5.35 9.41
C PRO A 131 -20.26 4.46 10.65
N ARG A 132 -20.21 5.06 11.84
CA ARG A 132 -20.15 4.42 13.16
C ARG A 132 -21.48 4.59 13.90
N LYS A 133 -21.90 3.53 14.59
CA LYS A 133 -23.15 3.52 15.37
C LYS A 133 -23.08 4.42 16.61
N GLU A 134 -21.88 4.63 17.16
CA GLU A 134 -21.69 5.47 18.35
C GLU A 134 -21.80 6.99 18.07
N ASP A 135 -21.57 7.41 16.82
CA ASP A 135 -21.34 8.83 16.45
C ASP A 135 -22.48 9.40 15.57
N THR A 136 -23.73 9.01 15.77
CA THR A 136 -24.84 9.33 14.83
C THR A 136 -25.14 10.84 14.67
N LYS A 137 -24.74 11.67 15.62
CA LYS A 137 -24.91 13.13 15.59
C LYS A 137 -23.72 13.89 15.02
N ASP A 138 -22.64 13.18 14.69
CA ASP A 138 -21.42 13.78 14.14
C ASP A 138 -21.60 14.07 12.64
N ASP A 139 -21.26 15.29 12.21
CA ASP A 139 -21.43 15.74 10.83
C ASP A 139 -20.62 14.88 9.85
N ILE A 140 -19.42 14.43 10.23
CA ILE A 140 -18.58 13.56 9.40
C ILE A 140 -19.24 12.19 9.26
N ASN A 141 -19.83 11.67 10.33
CA ASN A 141 -20.54 10.41 10.30
C ASN A 141 -21.78 10.44 9.38
N GLN A 142 -22.52 11.56 9.36
CA GLN A 142 -23.63 11.76 8.43
C GLN A 142 -23.16 11.86 6.98
N GLN A 143 -22.05 12.55 6.72
CA GLN A 143 -21.46 12.60 5.37
C GLN A 143 -21.03 11.20 4.88
N LYS A 144 -20.45 10.38 5.76
CA LYS A 144 -20.11 8.98 5.45
C LYS A 144 -21.34 8.14 5.14
N MET A 145 -22.42 8.33 5.90
CA MET A 145 -23.70 7.66 5.65
C MET A 145 -24.23 7.98 4.25
N GLU A 146 -24.33 9.27 3.92
CA GLU A 146 -24.84 9.71 2.61
C GLU A 146 -23.92 9.31 1.46
N TYR A 147 -22.60 9.33 1.67
CA TYR A 147 -21.63 8.84 0.70
C TYR A 147 -21.88 7.36 0.37
N ILE A 148 -21.95 6.47 1.36
CA ILE A 148 -22.20 5.03 1.10
C ILE A 148 -23.55 4.81 0.41
N LYS A 149 -24.61 5.51 0.82
CA LYS A 149 -25.92 5.43 0.15
C LYS A 149 -25.86 5.89 -1.30
N SER A 150 -25.04 6.89 -1.62
CA SER A 150 -24.90 7.41 -2.99
C SER A 150 -24.27 6.39 -3.97
N LEU A 151 -23.47 5.46 -3.44
CA LEU A 151 -22.74 4.46 -4.22
C LEU A 151 -23.57 3.19 -4.51
N LEU A 152 -24.67 2.96 -3.80
CA LEU A 152 -25.47 1.74 -3.89
C LEU A 152 -26.90 2.04 -4.36
N LYS A 153 -27.46 1.17 -5.21
CA LYS A 153 -28.82 1.28 -5.75
C LYS A 153 -29.57 -0.05 -5.58
N PRO A 154 -30.84 -0.06 -5.10
CA PRO A 154 -31.64 1.07 -4.62
C PRO A 154 -31.10 1.69 -3.33
N GLY A 155 -31.56 2.90 -2.99
CA GLY A 155 -31.08 3.65 -1.82
C GLY A 155 -31.32 2.88 -0.52
N LEU A 156 -30.26 2.66 0.24
CA LEU A 156 -30.27 1.96 1.53
C LEU A 156 -30.75 2.89 2.66
N SER A 157 -31.47 2.32 3.61
CA SER A 157 -31.73 2.94 4.91
C SER A 157 -30.46 2.96 5.77
N ASP A 158 -30.42 3.83 6.79
CA ASP A 158 -29.30 3.92 7.73
C ASP A 158 -28.99 2.58 8.41
N LYS A 159 -30.04 1.82 8.76
CA LYS A 159 -29.93 0.50 9.39
C LYS A 159 -29.26 -0.50 8.45
N GLU A 160 -29.59 -0.46 7.18
CA GLU A 160 -29.02 -1.34 6.17
C GLU A 160 -27.56 -1.01 5.88
N VAL A 161 -27.16 0.27 5.88
CA VAL A 161 -25.75 0.66 5.75
C VAL A 161 -24.92 0.12 6.93
N TYR A 162 -25.45 0.18 8.15
CA TYR A 162 -24.80 -0.43 9.30
C TYR A 162 -24.74 -1.96 9.21
N GLY A 163 -25.80 -2.61 8.75
CA GLY A 163 -25.81 -4.05 8.53
C GLY A 163 -24.80 -4.49 7.47
N LEU A 164 -24.70 -3.73 6.37
CA LEU A 164 -23.72 -3.96 5.31
C LEU A 164 -22.29 -3.82 5.82
N LYS A 165 -22.03 -2.82 6.68
CA LYS A 165 -20.73 -2.66 7.32
C LYS A 165 -20.34 -3.90 8.14
N ASP A 166 -21.24 -4.36 9.00
CA ASP A 166 -20.96 -5.51 9.87
C ASP A 166 -20.76 -6.79 9.03
N ASP A 167 -21.58 -7.00 8.00
CA ASP A 167 -21.45 -8.12 7.06
C ASP A 167 -20.09 -8.15 6.36
N ILE A 168 -19.67 -7.02 5.79
CA ILE A 168 -18.40 -6.91 5.04
C ILE A 168 -17.20 -7.06 5.99
N PHE A 169 -17.22 -6.40 7.16
CA PHE A 169 -16.01 -6.24 7.96
C PHE A 169 -15.89 -7.18 9.14
N GLU A 170 -16.94 -7.85 9.59
CA GLU A 170 -16.89 -8.74 10.75
C GLU A 170 -17.23 -10.19 10.41
N ASP A 171 -18.18 -10.42 9.49
CA ASP A 171 -18.80 -11.75 9.35
C ASP A 171 -18.35 -12.53 8.10
N ASN A 172 -18.43 -11.92 6.91
CA ASN A 172 -18.52 -12.70 5.66
C ASN A 172 -17.37 -12.55 4.68
N ASP A 173 -16.77 -11.36 4.57
CA ASP A 173 -15.82 -11.07 3.50
C ASP A 173 -14.36 -11.14 3.96
N VAL A 174 -13.50 -11.67 3.08
CA VAL A 174 -12.06 -11.79 3.30
C VAL A 174 -11.30 -10.88 2.35
N PHE A 175 -10.45 -10.03 2.92
CA PHE A 175 -9.58 -9.10 2.22
C PHE A 175 -8.20 -9.72 2.08
N LEU A 176 -7.79 -10.01 0.85
CA LEU A 176 -6.45 -10.51 0.56
C LEU A 176 -5.48 -9.34 0.40
N ASP A 177 -4.19 -9.64 0.47
CA ASP A 177 -3.14 -8.69 0.13
C ASP A 177 -3.23 -8.30 -1.35
N ALA A 178 -2.92 -7.04 -1.65
CA ALA A 178 -2.87 -6.53 -3.01
C ALA A 178 -1.42 -6.50 -3.53
N TYR A 179 -1.23 -6.92 -4.78
CA TYR A 179 0.09 -7.08 -5.38
C TYR A 179 0.16 -6.38 -6.75
N PRO A 180 1.34 -5.90 -7.16
CA PRO A 180 1.54 -5.38 -8.50
C PRO A 180 1.22 -6.46 -9.54
N CYS A 181 0.47 -6.07 -10.57
CA CYS A 181 0.11 -6.94 -11.68
C CYS A 181 0.61 -6.34 -13.01
N PRO A 182 1.01 -7.18 -13.97
CA PRO A 182 1.48 -6.69 -15.26
C PRO A 182 0.31 -6.18 -16.10
N THR A 183 0.45 -4.99 -16.70
CA THR A 183 -0.51 -4.45 -17.68
C THR A 183 -0.58 -5.29 -18.97
N SER A 184 0.44 -6.13 -19.23
CA SER A 184 0.46 -7.08 -20.35
C SER A 184 1.14 -8.39 -19.98
N LYS A 185 0.52 -9.51 -20.35
CA LYS A 185 1.04 -10.87 -20.12
C LYS A 185 2.39 -11.15 -20.79
N LYS A 186 2.81 -10.33 -21.76
CA LYS A 186 4.09 -10.50 -22.47
C LYS A 186 5.27 -9.87 -21.73
N ASN A 187 5.04 -8.95 -20.80
CA ASN A 187 6.09 -8.29 -20.04
C ASN A 187 5.77 -8.28 -18.54
N THR A 188 6.25 -9.31 -17.84
CA THR A 188 6.04 -9.48 -16.39
C THR A 188 7.12 -8.83 -15.56
N LYS A 189 8.21 -8.32 -16.17
CA LYS A 189 9.33 -7.72 -15.46
C LYS A 189 9.25 -6.21 -15.47
N GLN A 190 9.15 -5.59 -14.29
CA GLN A 190 8.94 -4.16 -14.17
C GLN A 190 9.75 -3.54 -13.03
N GLN A 191 10.23 -2.32 -13.24
CA GLN A 191 10.80 -1.50 -12.17
C GLN A 191 9.66 -0.76 -11.47
N CYS A 192 9.42 -1.08 -10.21
CA CYS A 192 8.29 -0.55 -9.46
C CYS A 192 8.66 0.59 -8.51
N LEU A 193 9.94 0.77 -8.17
CA LEU A 193 10.35 1.63 -7.05
C LEU A 193 11.01 2.94 -7.48
N ALA A 194 10.73 4.01 -6.74
CA ALA A 194 11.41 5.29 -6.84
C ALA A 194 11.78 5.82 -5.45
N LEU A 195 12.79 6.69 -5.40
CA LEU A 195 13.03 7.48 -4.19
C LEU A 195 12.04 8.64 -4.09
N GLU A 196 11.75 9.01 -2.85
CA GLU A 196 11.02 10.21 -2.47
C GLU A 196 11.80 10.94 -1.39
N PHE A 197 11.75 12.26 -1.39
CA PHE A 197 12.47 13.09 -0.42
C PHE A 197 11.47 13.87 0.41
N ILE A 198 11.50 13.64 1.72
CA ILE A 198 10.71 14.43 2.67
C ILE A 198 11.64 15.38 3.38
N THR A 199 11.37 16.68 3.28
CA THR A 199 12.14 17.73 3.95
C THR A 199 11.32 18.32 5.10
N PRO A 200 11.29 17.69 6.29
CA PRO A 200 10.62 18.28 7.43
C PRO A 200 11.35 19.56 7.85
N HIS A 201 10.58 20.62 8.06
CA HIS A 201 11.08 21.87 8.61
C HIS A 201 10.69 21.94 10.08
N SER A 202 11.65 21.84 10.99
CA SER A 202 11.44 22.11 12.42
C SER A 202 11.45 23.61 12.73
N ASP A 203 12.22 24.39 11.96
CA ASP A 203 12.33 25.84 12.05
C ASP A 203 12.31 26.46 10.65
N ILE A 204 11.60 27.59 10.46
CA ILE A 204 11.44 28.27 9.15
C ILE A 204 12.79 28.71 8.55
N ILE A 205 13.78 29.00 9.39
CA ILE A 205 15.07 29.58 8.99
C ILE A 205 16.16 28.51 8.79
N LYS A 206 15.98 27.30 9.33
CA LYS A 206 16.99 26.24 9.20
C LYS A 206 16.83 25.50 7.87
N ASN A 207 17.96 25.20 7.25
CA ASN A 207 17.99 24.35 6.07
C ASN A 207 17.40 22.97 6.42
N PRO A 208 16.43 22.46 5.64
CA PRO A 208 15.84 21.16 5.90
C PRO A 208 16.88 20.06 5.72
N ILE A 209 16.68 18.96 6.45
CA ILE A 209 17.45 17.72 6.26
C ILE A 209 16.58 16.80 5.40
N PRO A 210 16.94 16.55 4.12
CA PRO A 210 16.20 15.62 3.29
C PRO A 210 16.23 14.21 3.89
N ILE A 211 15.05 13.61 4.02
CA ILE A 211 14.86 12.23 4.46
C ILE A 211 14.48 11.41 3.23
N ASN A 212 15.36 10.48 2.84
CA ASN A 212 15.11 9.60 1.71
C ASN A 212 14.11 8.52 2.15
N CYS A 213 13.08 8.36 1.34
CA CYS A 213 12.04 7.36 1.49
C CYS A 213 11.92 6.56 0.19
N LEU A 214 11.41 5.34 0.30
CA LEU A 214 11.09 4.53 -0.85
C LEU A 214 9.57 4.62 -1.14
N LYS A 215 9.21 4.70 -2.41
CA LYS A 215 7.82 4.66 -2.89
C LYS A 215 7.68 3.73 -4.08
N VAL A 216 6.45 3.30 -4.33
CA VAL A 216 6.08 2.76 -5.64
C VAL A 216 5.91 3.92 -6.63
N LYS A 217 6.41 3.75 -7.85
CA LYS A 217 6.26 4.70 -8.96
C LYS A 217 4.78 4.89 -9.33
N PRO A 218 4.39 6.03 -9.91
CA PRO A 218 3.18 6.11 -10.70
C PRO A 218 3.21 5.12 -11.88
N GLY A 219 2.04 4.73 -12.39
CA GLY A 219 1.91 3.79 -13.51
C GLY A 219 2.10 2.31 -13.15
N ILE A 220 2.01 1.96 -11.86
CA ILE A 220 2.06 0.57 -11.40
C ILE A 220 0.64 0.11 -11.05
N SER A 221 0.12 -0.86 -11.81
CA SER A 221 -1.16 -1.49 -11.51
C SER A 221 -1.02 -2.45 -10.33
N PHE A 222 -1.92 -2.33 -9.35
CA PHE A 222 -2.10 -3.29 -8.26
C PHE A 222 -3.40 -4.05 -8.46
N GLU A 223 -3.34 -5.37 -8.32
CA GLU A 223 -4.51 -6.23 -8.23
C GLU A 223 -4.90 -6.42 -6.78
N PHE A 224 -6.17 -6.15 -6.48
CA PHE A 224 -6.80 -6.36 -5.19
C PHE A 224 -7.61 -7.65 -5.23
N GLY A 225 -7.43 -8.51 -4.25
CA GLY A 225 -8.10 -9.82 -4.17
C GLY A 225 -9.03 -9.94 -2.97
N PHE A 226 -10.16 -10.62 -3.18
CA PHE A 226 -11.20 -10.78 -2.16
C PHE A 226 -11.85 -12.16 -2.26
N TYR A 227 -12.32 -12.67 -1.11
CA TYR A 227 -13.40 -13.67 -1.09
C TYR A 227 -14.65 -12.99 -0.54
N LEU A 228 -15.64 -12.80 -1.42
CA LEU A 228 -16.87 -12.07 -1.13
C LEU A 228 -18.07 -12.99 -1.18
N LYS A 229 -19.08 -12.67 -0.38
CA LYS A 229 -20.39 -13.32 -0.43
C LYS A 229 -21.47 -12.28 -0.67
N ASP A 230 -22.56 -12.71 -1.28
CA ASP A 230 -23.79 -11.92 -1.32
C ASP A 230 -24.27 -11.67 0.11
N CYS A 231 -24.78 -10.46 0.35
CA CYS A 231 -25.34 -10.04 1.62
C CYS A 231 -26.86 -9.94 1.51
N GLN A 232 -27.56 -10.47 2.50
CA GLN A 232 -29.01 -10.28 2.66
C GLN A 232 -29.24 -9.41 3.89
N LEU A 233 -29.80 -8.21 3.68
CA LEU A 233 -30.07 -7.23 4.73
C LEU A 233 -31.50 -7.40 5.28
N SER A 234 -31.78 -6.75 6.41
CA SER A 234 -32.99 -7.03 7.22
C SER A 234 -34.33 -6.81 6.51
N ASP A 235 -34.34 -6.04 5.42
CA ASP A 235 -35.55 -5.61 4.74
C ASP A 235 -35.73 -6.35 3.39
N GLY A 236 -34.98 -7.44 3.19
CA GLY A 236 -35.00 -8.24 1.96
C GLY A 236 -34.15 -7.65 0.82
N VAL A 237 -33.41 -6.57 1.10
CA VAL A 237 -32.45 -5.99 0.16
C VAL A 237 -31.24 -6.90 0.06
N GLN A 238 -30.96 -7.36 -1.15
CA GLN A 238 -29.78 -8.15 -1.48
C GLN A 238 -28.70 -7.24 -2.05
N ILE A 239 -27.51 -7.29 -1.46
CA ILE A 239 -26.30 -6.68 -2.03
C ILE A 239 -25.43 -7.80 -2.59
N THR A 240 -25.21 -7.76 -3.90
CA THR A 240 -24.45 -8.77 -4.63
C THR A 240 -22.95 -8.57 -4.48
N VAL A 241 -22.19 -9.64 -4.69
CA VAL A 241 -20.72 -9.57 -4.83
C VAL A 241 -20.27 -8.52 -5.84
N LYS A 242 -20.99 -8.36 -6.95
CA LYS A 242 -20.65 -7.37 -7.98
C LYS A 242 -20.79 -5.93 -7.46
N GLU A 243 -21.84 -5.64 -6.72
CA GLU A 243 -22.05 -4.32 -6.11
C GLU A 243 -21.00 -4.01 -5.06
N LYS A 244 -20.58 -5.01 -4.26
CA LYS A 244 -19.45 -4.87 -3.33
C LYS A 244 -18.14 -4.53 -4.05
N ILE A 245 -17.87 -5.16 -5.19
CA ILE A 245 -16.66 -4.87 -5.98
C ILE A 245 -16.67 -3.44 -6.52
N GLU A 246 -17.77 -2.99 -7.10
CA GLU A 246 -17.88 -1.60 -7.56
C GLU A 246 -17.75 -0.61 -6.40
N LEU A 247 -18.39 -0.90 -5.26
CA LEU A 247 -18.26 -0.11 -4.04
C LEU A 247 -16.79 0.01 -3.59
N PHE A 248 -16.06 -1.10 -3.49
CA PHE A 248 -14.66 -1.09 -3.07
C PHE A 248 -13.76 -0.36 -4.08
N LYS A 249 -14.00 -0.57 -5.36
CA LYS A 249 -13.27 0.11 -6.43
C LYS A 249 -13.46 1.62 -6.33
N THR A 250 -14.70 2.10 -6.22
CA THR A 250 -15.00 3.54 -6.09
C THR A 250 -14.38 4.13 -4.83
N ILE A 251 -14.51 3.47 -3.67
CA ILE A 251 -13.92 3.97 -2.42
C ILE A 251 -12.38 4.10 -2.54
N LEU A 252 -11.71 3.10 -3.11
CA LEU A 252 -10.25 3.12 -3.25
C LEU A 252 -9.79 4.21 -4.23
N THR A 253 -10.55 4.50 -5.28
CA THR A 253 -10.28 5.61 -6.21
C THR A 253 -10.52 6.96 -5.56
N ASP A 254 -11.59 7.11 -4.75
CA ASP A 254 -11.95 8.40 -4.14
C ASP A 254 -11.02 8.79 -2.97
N VAL A 255 -10.60 7.81 -2.16
CA VAL A 255 -9.86 8.06 -0.91
C VAL A 255 -8.36 7.80 -1.04
N GLY A 256 -7.97 6.90 -1.94
CA GLY A 256 -6.61 6.37 -2.02
C GLY A 256 -6.24 5.43 -0.87
N ILE A 257 -5.02 4.92 -0.89
CA ILE A 257 -4.51 3.92 0.07
C ILE A 257 -3.04 4.15 0.41
N GLY A 258 -2.59 3.70 1.58
CA GLY A 258 -1.21 3.84 2.03
C GLY A 258 -0.96 5.11 2.84
N ALA A 259 0.29 5.53 2.93
CA ALA A 259 0.68 6.69 3.73
C ALA A 259 0.57 8.00 2.94
N LYS A 260 0.31 9.11 3.66
CA LYS A 260 0.34 10.48 3.12
C LYS A 260 -0.69 10.75 1.99
N THR A 261 -1.87 10.13 2.09
CA THR A 261 -2.98 10.37 1.15
C THR A 261 -3.46 11.81 1.14
N ASN A 262 -3.38 12.51 2.27
CA ASN A 262 -3.72 13.93 2.40
C ASN A 262 -2.84 14.89 1.59
N VAL A 263 -1.66 14.45 1.14
CA VAL A 263 -0.77 15.23 0.26
C VAL A 263 -0.63 14.59 -1.13
N GLY A 264 -1.56 13.72 -1.48
CA GLY A 264 -1.73 13.16 -2.82
C GLY A 264 -1.12 11.78 -3.06
N PHE A 265 -0.36 11.19 -2.13
CA PHE A 265 0.15 9.82 -2.33
C PHE A 265 -0.97 8.78 -2.31
N GLY A 266 -0.76 7.66 -2.99
CA GLY A 266 -1.66 6.51 -2.88
C GLY A 266 -2.98 6.65 -3.60
N GLN A 267 -3.12 7.66 -4.47
CA GLN A 267 -4.25 7.81 -5.37
C GLN A 267 -4.21 6.75 -6.48
N LEU A 268 -5.39 6.27 -6.90
CA LEU A 268 -5.56 5.09 -7.75
C LEU A 268 -6.63 5.33 -8.84
N GLU A 269 -6.43 4.81 -10.06
CA GLU A 269 -7.42 4.85 -11.16
C GLU A 269 -7.64 3.52 -11.90
#